data_AF-A0A914SLT1-F1
#
_entry.id   AF-A0A914SLT1-F1
#
_cell.length_a   1.000
_cell.length_b   1.000
_cell.length_c   1.000
_cell.angle_alpha   90.00
_cell.angle_beta   90.00
_cell.angle_gamma   90.00
#
_symmetry.space_group_name_H-M   'P 1'
#
loop_
_entity.id
_entity.type
_entity.pdbx_description
1 polymer ?
#
loop_
_entity_poly.entity_id
_entity_poly.type
_entity_poly.pdbx_seq_one_letter_code
_entity_poly.pdbx_strand_id
1 'polypeptide(L)'
;MLRLASTFSRLSYRSLSAAAVAPKTTKEALATLRKRTGYSYTNIRKAVDKFGPERIDEAEKWLKELAVKEGWAKAAKLGTRVASQGLLGVETSKNAAAVVELNCETDFVARSDVFKHLLEEITQAVIDAGKGLAAPADKQLASHLIEASELLTRQNRTVKEAIAMMVGKLGENITISRAQVFIAPSDIEVFARSHPREGTEATEMGRFVSIVGIHRKLNVTQFPTDKLASQLCQHVIGMQPESLGTPTQRQQSTEETQKVADGEKDELNEFYTGKTTQMNEDETQLLRQSFMLNPSQSVYDYLQSHGAEVISFARLELGVNNNAETQSS
;
A
#
# COMPACT_ATOMS: atom_id res chain seq x y z
N MET A 1 -26.25 60.52 -85.76
CA MET A 1 -27.34 60.29 -84.78
C MET A 1 -26.96 59.11 -83.89
N LEU A 2 -27.03 59.35 -82.57
CA LEU A 2 -27.01 58.44 -81.42
C LEU A 2 -25.87 57.42 -81.24
N ARG A 3 -24.97 57.77 -80.29
CA ARG A 3 -24.20 56.85 -79.44
C ARG A 3 -25.15 56.21 -78.41
N LEU A 4 -25.03 54.90 -78.17
CA LEU A 4 -25.47 54.25 -76.94
C LEU A 4 -24.37 53.29 -76.49
N ALA A 5 -23.64 53.72 -75.46
CA ALA A 5 -22.74 52.87 -74.69
C ALA A 5 -23.55 52.30 -73.52
N SER A 6 -23.74 50.98 -73.49
CA SER A 6 -24.28 50.28 -72.32
C SER A 6 -23.15 49.56 -71.60
N THR A 7 -22.78 50.10 -70.44
CA THR A 7 -21.81 49.58 -69.49
C THR A 7 -22.25 48.24 -68.93
N PHE A 8 -21.53 47.16 -69.26
CA PHE A 8 -21.60 45.89 -68.53
C PHE A 8 -20.78 46.01 -67.25
N SER A 9 -21.44 46.18 -66.11
CA SER A 9 -20.84 46.07 -64.79
C SER A 9 -20.47 44.60 -64.53
N ARG A 10 -19.17 44.27 -64.53
CA ARG A 10 -18.68 42.98 -64.05
C ARG A 10 -18.74 42.98 -62.52
N LEU A 11 -19.79 42.40 -61.95
CA LEU A 11 -19.80 42.03 -60.54
C LEU A 11 -18.71 40.97 -60.32
N SER A 12 -17.59 41.41 -59.77
CA SER A 12 -16.54 40.51 -59.30
C SER A 12 -17.01 39.89 -57.99
N TYR A 13 -17.50 38.65 -58.04
CA TYR A 13 -17.71 37.84 -56.84
C TYR A 13 -16.34 37.56 -56.22
N ARG A 14 -15.92 38.39 -55.26
CA ARG A 14 -14.85 38.02 -54.33
C ARG A 14 -15.40 36.87 -53.48
N SER A 15 -14.98 35.65 -53.77
CA SER A 15 -15.08 34.54 -52.83
C SER A 15 -14.30 34.94 -51.58
N LEU A 16 -15.01 35.32 -50.52
CA LEU A 16 -14.43 35.36 -49.18
C LEU A 16 -14.09 33.92 -48.82
N SER A 17 -12.86 33.51 -49.11
CA SER A 17 -12.27 32.37 -48.41
C SER A 17 -12.17 32.82 -46.97
N ALA A 18 -13.11 32.38 -46.13
CA ALA A 18 -12.98 32.48 -44.70
C ALA A 18 -11.75 31.65 -44.33
N ALA A 19 -10.59 32.30 -44.24
CA ALA A 19 -9.44 31.73 -43.57
C ALA A 19 -9.93 31.42 -42.15
N ALA A 20 -10.14 30.15 -41.86
CA ALA A 20 -10.46 29.69 -40.52
C ALA A 20 -9.38 30.25 -39.61
N VAL A 21 -9.74 31.24 -38.79
CA VAL A 21 -8.84 31.82 -37.80
C VAL A 21 -8.45 30.66 -36.90
N ALA A 22 -7.18 30.26 -36.93
CA ALA A 22 -6.67 29.23 -36.04
C ALA A 22 -7.11 29.59 -34.61
N PRO A 23 -7.76 28.66 -33.88
CA PRO A 23 -8.35 28.99 -32.60
C PRO A 23 -7.27 29.53 -31.69
N LYS A 24 -7.33 30.83 -31.40
CA LYS A 24 -6.28 31.50 -30.63
C LYS A 24 -6.34 30.99 -29.21
N THR A 25 -5.32 30.27 -28.79
CA THR A 25 -5.17 29.71 -27.44
C THR A 25 -5.39 30.80 -26.40
N THR A 26 -6.48 30.71 -25.64
CA THR A 26 -6.86 31.71 -24.64
C THR A 26 -6.32 31.32 -23.25
N LYS A 27 -6.01 32.31 -22.42
CA LYS A 27 -5.53 32.09 -21.04
C LYS A 27 -6.59 31.36 -20.20
N GLU A 28 -7.85 31.67 -20.46
CA GLU A 28 -9.02 31.10 -19.82
C GLU A 28 -9.16 29.61 -20.15
N ALA A 29 -8.99 29.22 -21.41
CA ALA A 29 -9.05 27.81 -21.84
C ALA A 29 -7.92 27.00 -21.20
N LEU A 30 -6.70 27.53 -21.20
CA LEU A 30 -5.55 26.90 -20.53
C LEU A 30 -5.78 26.73 -19.02
N ALA A 31 -6.29 27.76 -18.34
CA ALA A 31 -6.56 27.73 -16.91
C ALA A 31 -7.70 26.74 -16.56
N THR A 32 -8.76 26.72 -17.37
CA THR A 32 -9.90 25.81 -17.21
C THR A 32 -9.45 24.36 -17.35
N LEU A 33 -8.73 24.04 -18.42
CA LEU A 33 -8.27 22.69 -18.67
C LEU A 33 -7.21 22.25 -17.64
N ARG A 34 -6.38 23.17 -17.14
CA ARG A 34 -5.44 22.92 -16.02
C ARG A 34 -6.17 22.58 -14.73
N LYS A 35 -7.20 23.35 -14.39
CA LYS A 35 -8.00 23.12 -13.18
C LYS A 35 -8.74 21.79 -13.24
N ARG A 36 -9.26 21.42 -14.42
CA ARG A 36 -9.97 20.14 -14.64
C ARG A 36 -9.05 18.93 -14.57
N THR A 37 -7.85 19.02 -15.14
CA THR A 37 -7.03 17.82 -15.42
C THR A 37 -5.76 17.70 -14.61
N GLY A 38 -5.17 18.81 -14.16
CA GLY A 38 -3.89 18.78 -13.44
C GLY A 38 -2.70 18.30 -14.28
N TYR A 39 -2.76 18.33 -15.62
CA TYR A 39 -1.58 18.07 -16.50
C TYR A 39 -0.69 19.30 -16.71
N SER A 40 0.55 19.10 -17.14
CA SER A 40 1.50 20.22 -17.36
C SER A 40 0.96 21.25 -18.34
N TYR A 41 1.30 22.54 -18.14
CA TYR A 41 0.89 23.61 -19.07
C TYR A 41 1.34 23.36 -20.51
N THR A 42 2.47 22.67 -20.70
CA THR A 42 2.96 22.25 -22.03
C THR A 42 1.97 21.31 -22.71
N ASN A 43 1.51 20.26 -22.02
CA ASN A 43 0.56 19.32 -22.60
C ASN A 43 -0.82 19.94 -22.78
N ILE A 44 -1.27 20.76 -21.81
CA ILE A 44 -2.52 21.52 -21.92
C ILE A 44 -2.50 22.45 -23.13
N ARG A 45 -1.39 23.15 -23.36
CA ARG A 45 -1.24 24.01 -24.54
C ARG A 45 -1.33 23.20 -25.82
N LYS A 46 -0.62 22.07 -25.95
CA LYS A 46 -0.74 21.19 -27.11
C LYS A 46 -2.20 20.77 -27.36
N ALA A 47 -2.95 20.50 -26.30
CA ALA A 47 -4.36 20.11 -26.41
C ALA A 47 -5.24 21.28 -26.88
N VAL A 48 -5.12 22.45 -26.26
CA VAL A 48 -5.89 23.64 -26.67
C VAL A 48 -5.49 24.12 -28.07
N ASP A 49 -4.21 24.02 -28.46
CA ASP A 49 -3.77 24.36 -29.83
C ASP A 49 -4.39 23.41 -30.87
N LYS A 50 -4.61 22.14 -30.51
CA LYS A 50 -5.19 21.12 -31.40
C LYS A 50 -6.71 21.22 -31.55
N PHE A 51 -7.43 21.48 -30.46
CA PHE A 51 -8.90 21.47 -30.45
C PHE A 51 -9.52 22.87 -30.37
N GLY A 52 -8.76 23.89 -29.98
CA GLY A 52 -9.25 25.23 -29.74
C GLY A 52 -9.95 25.40 -28.37
N PRO A 53 -10.29 26.65 -28.00
CA PRO A 53 -10.81 26.98 -26.66
C PRO A 53 -12.26 26.52 -26.43
N GLU A 54 -13.02 26.20 -27.49
CA GLU A 54 -14.43 25.80 -27.40
C GLU A 54 -14.60 24.29 -27.16
N ARG A 55 -13.62 23.47 -27.56
CA ARG A 55 -13.68 22.00 -27.51
C ARG A 55 -12.85 21.44 -26.35
N ILE A 56 -13.13 21.93 -25.14
CA ILE A 56 -12.40 21.56 -23.93
C ILE A 56 -12.55 20.07 -23.60
N ASP A 57 -13.70 19.47 -23.85
CA ASP A 57 -13.94 18.05 -23.55
C ASP A 57 -13.16 17.11 -24.48
N GLU A 58 -13.06 17.45 -25.77
CA GLU A 58 -12.20 16.73 -26.73
C GLU A 58 -10.71 16.88 -26.36
N ALA A 59 -10.31 18.10 -25.97
CA ALA A 59 -8.96 18.37 -25.49
C ALA A 59 -8.62 17.56 -24.23
N GLU A 60 -9.55 17.42 -23.29
CA GLU A 60 -9.40 16.60 -22.09
C GLU A 60 -9.25 15.11 -22.43
N LYS A 61 -10.10 14.58 -23.31
CA LYS A 61 -10.01 13.17 -23.73
C LYS A 61 -8.65 12.90 -24.39
N TRP A 62 -8.24 13.77 -25.30
CA TRP A 62 -6.94 13.64 -25.96
C TRP A 62 -5.76 13.75 -24.98
N LEU A 63 -5.86 14.61 -23.95
CA LEU A 63 -4.86 14.68 -22.89
C LEU A 63 -4.74 13.39 -22.10
N LYS A 64 -5.85 12.72 -21.80
CA LYS A 64 -5.84 11.42 -21.11
C LYS A 64 -5.15 10.36 -21.95
N GLU A 65 -5.47 10.27 -23.24
CA GLU A 65 -4.82 9.35 -24.19
C GLU A 65 -3.32 9.65 -24.33
N LEU A 66 -2.95 10.94 -24.43
CA LEU A 66 -1.56 11.37 -24.48
C LEU A 66 -0.81 10.98 -23.20
N ALA A 67 -1.42 11.19 -22.03
CA ALA A 67 -0.82 10.87 -20.74
C ALA A 67 -0.53 9.38 -20.58
N VAL A 68 -1.41 8.50 -21.06
CA VAL A 68 -1.17 7.05 -21.10
C VAL A 68 0.05 6.76 -21.97
N LYS A 69 0.08 7.27 -23.20
CA LYS A 69 1.19 7.04 -24.13
C LYS A 69 2.53 7.57 -23.60
N GLU A 70 2.56 8.80 -23.08
CA GLU A 70 3.76 9.40 -22.50
C GLU A 70 4.19 8.68 -21.21
N GLY A 71 3.23 8.17 -20.43
CA GLY A 71 3.48 7.35 -19.24
C GLY A 71 4.24 6.08 -19.57
N TRP A 72 3.78 5.32 -20.56
CA TRP A 72 4.48 4.13 -21.06
C TRP A 72 5.89 4.43 -21.58
N ALA A 73 6.03 5.49 -22.38
CA ALA A 73 7.34 5.89 -22.91
C ALA A 73 8.31 6.29 -21.79
N LYS A 74 7.83 7.01 -20.77
CA LYS A 74 8.64 7.36 -19.59
C LYS A 74 8.97 6.14 -18.74
N ALA A 75 8.01 5.26 -18.47
CA ALA A 75 8.25 4.01 -17.73
C ALA A 75 9.33 3.16 -18.39
N ALA A 76 9.28 3.00 -19.72
CA ALA A 76 10.33 2.30 -20.46
C ALA A 76 11.71 2.98 -20.34
N LYS A 77 11.75 4.31 -20.34
CA LYS A 77 13.01 5.09 -20.22
C LYS A 77 13.58 5.09 -18.79
N LEU A 78 12.71 5.13 -17.78
CA LEU A 78 13.07 5.31 -16.38
C LEU A 78 13.22 3.97 -15.65
N GLY A 79 12.68 2.87 -16.18
CA GLY A 79 12.64 1.56 -15.52
C GLY A 79 14.00 0.96 -15.13
N THR A 80 15.11 1.45 -15.70
CA THR A 80 16.47 1.02 -15.35
C THR A 80 17.06 1.77 -14.16
N ARG A 81 16.39 2.83 -13.68
CA ARG A 81 16.84 3.61 -12.52
C ARG A 81 16.54 2.87 -11.24
N VAL A 82 17.42 3.02 -10.25
CA VAL A 82 17.25 2.39 -8.94
C VAL A 82 16.08 3.04 -8.20
N ALA A 83 15.11 2.23 -7.79
CA ALA A 83 13.98 2.63 -6.95
C ALA A 83 14.09 1.92 -5.60
N SER A 84 14.74 2.56 -4.62
CA SER A 84 15.00 1.98 -3.29
C SER A 84 14.17 2.65 -2.18
N GLN A 85 13.52 3.77 -2.45
CA GLN A 85 12.55 4.40 -1.55
C GLN A 85 11.17 3.82 -1.81
N GLY A 86 10.20 4.04 -0.93
CA GLY A 86 8.85 3.48 -1.12
C GLY A 86 8.09 3.29 0.18
N LEU A 87 7.04 2.47 0.12
CA LEU A 87 6.22 2.05 1.24
C LEU A 87 5.78 0.60 1.06
N LEU A 88 5.60 -0.10 2.19
CA LEU A 88 4.81 -1.32 2.26
C LEU A 88 3.35 -0.95 2.51
N GLY A 89 2.44 -1.53 1.75
CA GLY A 89 0.99 -1.50 2.00
C GLY A 89 0.51 -2.86 2.47
N VAL A 90 -0.40 -2.89 3.44
CA VAL A 90 -1.01 -4.12 3.93
C VAL A 90 -2.52 -3.96 4.12
N GLU A 91 -3.26 -4.96 3.65
CA GLU A 91 -4.71 -5.10 3.86
C GLU A 91 -4.98 -6.50 4.40
N THR A 92 -5.95 -6.63 5.32
CA THR A 92 -6.33 -7.92 5.91
C THR A 92 -7.78 -8.26 5.60
N SER A 93 -8.07 -9.56 5.52
CA SER A 93 -9.42 -10.09 5.36
C SER A 93 -9.55 -11.38 6.15
N LYS A 94 -10.13 -11.32 7.36
CA LYS A 94 -10.36 -12.42 8.30
C LYS A 94 -9.18 -13.39 8.48
N ASN A 95 -8.97 -14.32 7.55
CA ASN A 95 -7.90 -15.32 7.55
C ASN A 95 -6.79 -15.06 6.50
N ALA A 96 -6.74 -13.88 5.90
CA ALA A 96 -5.74 -13.51 4.90
C ALA A 96 -5.17 -12.11 5.11
N ALA A 97 -3.95 -11.87 4.61
CA ALA A 97 -3.34 -10.54 4.51
C ALA A 97 -2.60 -10.39 3.18
N ALA A 98 -2.81 -9.31 2.46
CA ALA A 98 -2.00 -8.95 1.29
C ALA A 98 -0.98 -7.89 1.66
N VAL A 99 0.27 -8.06 1.24
CA VAL A 99 1.34 -7.08 1.39
C VAL A 99 1.92 -6.72 0.02
N VAL A 100 2.05 -5.43 -0.24
CA VAL A 100 2.67 -4.90 -1.46
C VAL A 100 3.81 -3.97 -1.08
N GLU A 101 4.99 -4.19 -1.66
CA GLU A 101 6.10 -3.24 -1.62
C GLU A 101 6.14 -2.47 -2.93
N LEU A 102 5.78 -1.18 -2.86
CA LEU A 102 5.87 -0.27 -3.99
C LEU A 102 7.05 0.66 -3.77
N ASN A 103 7.97 0.69 -4.73
CA ASN A 103 9.19 1.49 -4.65
C ASN A 103 9.19 2.64 -5.67
N CYS A 104 9.95 3.68 -5.34
CA CYS A 104 10.22 4.85 -6.17
C CYS A 104 11.65 5.35 -5.96
N GLU A 105 12.06 6.37 -6.72
CA GLU A 105 13.43 6.91 -6.64
C GLU A 105 13.63 7.74 -5.36
N THR A 106 12.64 8.54 -4.94
CA THR A 106 12.77 9.48 -3.81
C THR A 106 11.71 9.30 -2.72
N ASP A 107 12.05 9.67 -1.48
CA ASP A 107 11.13 9.65 -0.35
C ASP A 107 10.01 10.71 -0.47
N PHE A 108 10.28 11.81 -1.20
CA PHE A 108 9.26 12.82 -1.51
C PHE A 108 8.10 12.23 -2.31
N VAL A 109 8.36 11.35 -3.28
CA VAL A 109 7.30 10.65 -4.02
C VAL A 109 6.57 9.66 -3.12
N ALA A 110 7.30 8.86 -2.33
CA ALA A 110 6.72 7.88 -1.43
C ALA A 110 5.72 8.49 -0.43
N ARG A 111 5.98 9.70 0.05
CA ARG A 111 5.13 10.41 1.02
C ARG A 111 3.90 11.08 0.41
N SER A 112 3.85 11.21 -0.92
CA SER A 112 2.77 11.90 -1.62
C SER A 112 1.46 11.10 -1.61
N ASP A 113 0.32 11.79 -1.52
CA ASP A 113 -0.99 11.14 -1.52
C ASP A 113 -1.22 10.31 -2.80
N VAL A 114 -0.78 10.82 -3.95
CA VAL A 114 -0.95 10.12 -5.23
C VAL A 114 -0.22 8.77 -5.27
N PHE A 115 0.94 8.66 -4.62
CA PHE A 115 1.68 7.40 -4.50
C PHE A 115 0.96 6.44 -3.55
N LYS A 116 0.50 6.94 -2.40
CA LYS A 116 -0.26 6.15 -1.42
C LYS A 116 -1.56 5.61 -1.99
N HIS A 117 -2.31 6.41 -2.74
CA HIS A 117 -3.53 5.95 -3.43
C HIS A 117 -3.23 4.85 -4.45
N LEU A 118 -2.11 4.94 -5.17
CA LEU A 118 -1.70 3.86 -6.08
C LEU A 118 -1.37 2.58 -5.29
N LEU A 119 -0.64 2.70 -4.18
CA LEU A 119 -0.33 1.55 -3.32
C LEU A 119 -1.61 0.92 -2.74
N GLU A 120 -2.59 1.71 -2.34
CA GLU A 120 -3.92 1.23 -1.92
C GLU A 120 -4.63 0.47 -3.05
N GLU A 121 -4.72 1.05 -4.25
CA GLU A 121 -5.33 0.39 -5.42
C GLU A 121 -4.67 -0.96 -5.74
N ILE A 122 -3.33 -1.04 -5.63
CA ILE A 122 -2.58 -2.27 -5.92
C ILE A 122 -2.76 -3.29 -4.79
N THR A 123 -2.65 -2.89 -3.52
CA THR A 123 -2.80 -3.78 -2.36
C THR A 123 -4.17 -4.44 -2.36
N GLN A 124 -5.19 -3.67 -2.71
CA GLN A 124 -6.55 -4.16 -2.88
C GLN A 124 -6.70 -5.16 -4.03
N ALA A 125 -6.11 -4.87 -5.19
CA ALA A 125 -6.12 -5.81 -6.30
C ALA A 125 -5.45 -7.15 -5.91
N VAL A 126 -4.36 -7.07 -5.14
CA VAL A 126 -3.61 -8.25 -4.66
C VAL A 126 -4.42 -9.05 -3.63
N ILE A 127 -5.10 -8.42 -2.66
CA ILE A 127 -5.95 -9.17 -1.72
C ILE A 127 -7.14 -9.81 -2.41
N ASP A 128 -7.74 -9.12 -3.39
CA ASP A 128 -8.86 -9.65 -4.17
C ASP A 128 -8.43 -10.87 -4.99
N ALA A 129 -7.24 -10.84 -5.60
CA ALA A 129 -6.67 -12.00 -6.29
C ALA A 129 -6.39 -13.17 -5.33
N GLY A 130 -6.05 -12.88 -4.08
CA GLY A 130 -5.79 -13.87 -3.03
C GLY A 130 -7.02 -14.66 -2.56
N LYS A 131 -8.24 -14.15 -2.76
CA LYS A 131 -9.49 -14.79 -2.29
C LYS A 131 -9.73 -16.18 -2.88
N GLY A 132 -9.12 -16.51 -4.01
CA GLY A 132 -9.24 -17.82 -4.67
C GLY A 132 -8.18 -18.84 -4.27
N LEU A 133 -7.21 -18.47 -3.44
CA LEU A 133 -6.12 -19.36 -3.05
C LEU A 133 -6.54 -20.29 -1.92
N ALA A 134 -6.06 -21.53 -1.97
CA ALA A 134 -6.37 -22.53 -0.96
C ALA A 134 -5.64 -22.21 0.35
N ALA A 135 -6.37 -22.27 1.47
CA ALA A 135 -5.75 -22.25 2.78
C ALA A 135 -4.92 -23.54 2.99
N PRO A 136 -3.79 -23.46 3.72
CA PRO A 136 -3.04 -24.65 4.08
C PRO A 136 -3.86 -25.56 5.01
N ALA A 137 -3.56 -26.86 5.00
CA ALA A 137 -4.23 -27.84 5.87
C ALA A 137 -3.72 -27.79 7.32
N ASP A 138 -2.46 -27.41 7.50
CA ASP A 138 -1.82 -27.33 8.80
C ASP A 138 -1.98 -25.93 9.42
N LYS A 139 -1.75 -25.84 10.74
CA LYS A 139 -1.63 -24.57 11.49
C LYS A 139 -0.38 -23.79 11.05
N GLN A 140 -0.39 -23.30 9.81
CA GLN A 140 0.67 -22.49 9.24
C GLN A 140 0.06 -21.36 8.41
N LEU A 141 0.83 -20.29 8.24
CA LEU A 141 0.49 -19.19 7.35
C LEU A 141 1.18 -19.45 6.01
N ALA A 142 0.42 -19.76 4.97
CA ALA A 142 0.97 -19.93 3.63
C ALA A 142 1.23 -18.56 3.01
N SER A 143 2.42 -18.34 2.43
CA SER A 143 2.74 -17.14 1.66
C SER A 143 2.76 -17.46 0.17
N HIS A 144 2.04 -16.65 -0.62
CA HIS A 144 1.94 -16.77 -2.07
C HIS A 144 2.38 -15.48 -2.74
N LEU A 145 3.41 -15.56 -3.59
CA LEU A 145 3.77 -14.46 -4.49
C LEU A 145 2.67 -14.27 -5.54
N ILE A 146 2.31 -13.01 -5.79
CA ILE A 146 1.28 -12.63 -6.76
C ILE A 146 1.92 -11.79 -7.86
N GLU A 147 1.73 -12.21 -9.12
CA GLU A 147 2.06 -11.39 -10.29
C GLU A 147 1.05 -10.26 -10.44
N ALA A 148 1.31 -9.14 -9.75
CA ALA A 148 0.34 -8.05 -9.64
C ALA A 148 0.12 -7.26 -10.94
N SER A 149 1.06 -7.32 -11.89
CA SER A 149 1.12 -6.42 -13.05
C SER A 149 -0.14 -6.42 -13.93
N GLU A 150 -0.73 -7.59 -14.17
CA GLU A 150 -1.90 -7.78 -15.02
C GLU A 150 -3.23 -7.77 -14.23
N LEU A 151 -3.17 -7.62 -12.90
CA LEU A 151 -4.39 -7.50 -12.09
C LEU A 151 -5.14 -6.21 -12.42
N LEU A 152 -6.46 -6.27 -12.38
CA LEU A 152 -7.32 -5.11 -12.57
C LEU A 152 -7.51 -4.37 -11.24
N THR A 153 -7.26 -3.07 -11.28
CA THR A 153 -7.69 -2.14 -10.23
C THR A 153 -9.20 -1.92 -10.30
N ARG A 154 -9.80 -1.33 -9.26
CA ARG A 154 -11.23 -0.96 -9.26
C ARG A 154 -11.63 0.03 -10.36
N GLN A 155 -10.66 0.74 -10.94
CA GLN A 155 -10.87 1.63 -12.09
C GLN A 155 -10.86 0.88 -13.43
N ASN A 156 -10.88 -0.46 -13.41
CA ASN A 156 -10.91 -1.33 -14.59
C ASN A 156 -9.74 -1.10 -15.55
N ARG A 157 -8.57 -0.83 -14.97
CA ARG A 157 -7.26 -0.75 -15.64
C ARG A 157 -6.29 -1.70 -14.97
N THR A 158 -5.30 -2.19 -15.70
CA THR A 158 -4.25 -3.03 -15.13
C THR A 158 -3.39 -2.24 -14.15
N VAL A 159 -2.81 -2.92 -13.17
CA VAL A 159 -1.81 -2.34 -12.25
C VAL A 159 -0.63 -1.75 -13.03
N LYS A 160 -0.17 -2.44 -14.07
CA LYS A 160 0.91 -1.97 -14.95
C LYS A 160 0.57 -0.66 -15.66
N GLU A 161 -0.66 -0.50 -16.13
CA GLU A 161 -1.15 0.78 -16.68
C GLU A 161 -1.20 1.88 -15.62
N ALA A 162 -1.70 1.57 -14.42
CA ALA A 162 -1.76 2.51 -13.31
C ALA A 162 -0.36 3.03 -12.92
N ILE A 163 0.63 2.13 -12.85
CA ILE A 163 2.04 2.48 -12.61
C ILE A 163 2.59 3.33 -13.76
N ALA A 164 2.40 2.94 -15.01
CA ALA A 164 2.90 3.71 -16.16
C ALA A 164 2.33 5.13 -16.18
N MET A 165 1.05 5.30 -15.85
CA MET A 165 0.42 6.62 -15.70
C MET A 165 1.05 7.42 -14.55
N MET A 166 1.34 6.77 -13.42
CA MET A 166 1.97 7.44 -12.28
C MET A 166 3.41 7.87 -12.59
N VAL A 167 4.21 7.01 -13.23
CA VAL A 167 5.54 7.36 -13.75
C VAL A 167 5.44 8.53 -14.73
N GLY A 168 4.43 8.54 -15.59
CA GLY A 168 4.15 9.64 -16.50
C GLY A 168 3.94 10.98 -15.80
N LYS A 169 3.21 10.94 -14.68
CA LYS A 169 2.82 12.09 -13.85
C LYS A 169 3.96 12.59 -12.96
N LEU A 170 4.65 11.69 -12.29
CA LEU A 170 5.69 12.02 -11.30
C LEU A 170 7.08 12.14 -11.91
N GLY A 171 7.35 11.42 -13.01
CA GLY A 171 8.65 11.46 -13.67
C GLY A 171 9.76 10.68 -12.96
N GLU A 172 9.39 9.80 -12.03
CA GLU A 172 10.28 8.85 -11.36
C GLU A 172 9.95 7.42 -11.77
N ASN A 173 10.94 6.53 -11.72
CA ASN A 173 10.71 5.10 -11.77
C ASN A 173 9.84 4.66 -10.59
N ILE A 174 8.84 3.82 -10.86
CA ILE A 174 7.96 3.23 -9.86
C ILE A 174 7.85 1.74 -10.18
N THR A 175 8.14 0.89 -9.21
CA THR A 175 8.20 -0.56 -9.39
C THR A 175 7.57 -1.28 -8.22
N ILE A 176 6.94 -2.43 -8.47
CA ILE A 176 6.52 -3.34 -7.41
C ILE A 176 7.69 -4.28 -7.15
N SER A 177 8.30 -4.24 -5.97
CA SER A 177 9.34 -5.21 -5.58
C SER A 177 8.74 -6.47 -4.96
N ARG A 178 7.52 -6.38 -4.43
CA ARG A 178 6.84 -7.49 -3.79
C ARG A 178 5.33 -7.33 -3.88
N ALA A 179 4.65 -8.42 -4.18
CA ALA A 179 3.23 -8.58 -3.91
C ALA A 179 3.03 -10.01 -3.39
N GLN A 180 2.57 -10.13 -2.15
CA GLN A 180 2.40 -11.42 -1.47
C GLN A 180 1.05 -11.46 -0.76
N VAL A 181 0.43 -12.64 -0.74
CA VAL A 181 -0.75 -12.93 0.06
C VAL A 181 -0.41 -14.02 1.06
N PHE A 182 -0.68 -13.73 2.32
CA PHE A 182 -0.61 -14.66 3.43
C PHE A 182 -2.00 -15.22 3.72
N ILE A 183 -2.13 -16.53 3.84
CA ILE A 183 -3.42 -17.21 4.05
C ILE A 183 -3.30 -18.22 5.18
N ALA A 184 -4.24 -18.14 6.10
CA ALA A 184 -4.38 -19.04 7.21
C ALA A 184 -5.63 -19.94 7.07
N PRO A 185 -5.65 -21.10 7.73
CA PRO A 185 -6.85 -21.89 7.99
C PRO A 185 -7.99 -21.06 8.59
N SER A 186 -9.23 -21.54 8.45
CA SER A 186 -10.44 -20.80 8.83
C SER A 186 -10.61 -20.54 10.33
N ASP A 187 -9.92 -21.31 11.18
CA ASP A 187 -9.90 -21.19 12.64
C ASP A 187 -8.78 -20.26 13.15
N ILE A 188 -8.03 -19.65 12.24
CA ILE A 188 -6.99 -18.65 12.50
C ILE A 188 -7.42 -17.32 11.93
N GLU A 189 -7.36 -16.28 12.76
CA GLU A 189 -7.59 -14.91 12.35
C GLU A 189 -6.24 -14.22 12.09
N VAL A 190 -6.13 -13.54 10.96
CA VAL A 190 -4.92 -12.85 10.51
C VAL A 190 -5.07 -11.37 10.78
N PHE A 191 -4.10 -10.82 11.49
CA PHE A 191 -3.99 -9.40 11.77
C PHE A 191 -2.69 -8.86 11.21
N ALA A 192 -2.70 -7.59 10.82
CA ALA A 192 -1.50 -6.91 10.40
C ALA A 192 -1.50 -5.46 10.85
N ARG A 193 -0.30 -4.91 11.08
CA ARG A 193 -0.07 -3.50 11.37
C ARG A 193 1.17 -3.01 10.65
N SER A 194 1.18 -1.72 10.35
CA SER A 194 2.30 -1.01 9.75
C SER A 194 3.00 -0.08 10.76
N HIS A 195 4.26 0.26 10.49
CA HIS A 195 4.99 1.30 11.21
C HIS A 195 5.96 2.10 10.33
N PRO A 196 6.04 3.44 10.49
CA PRO A 196 5.01 4.29 11.06
C PRO A 196 3.67 4.04 10.37
N ARG A 197 2.56 4.17 11.10
CA ARG A 197 1.24 3.91 10.55
C ARG A 197 0.78 5.10 9.71
N GLU A 198 0.65 4.86 8.41
CA GLU A 198 0.05 5.75 7.42
C GLU A 198 -1.07 5.00 6.67
N GLY A 199 -1.67 5.64 5.67
CA GLY A 199 -2.70 5.03 4.82
C GLY A 199 -4.13 5.24 5.32
N THR A 200 -5.00 4.29 5.02
CA THR A 200 -6.44 4.30 5.34
C THR A 200 -6.76 3.24 6.40
N GLU A 201 -8.03 3.17 6.84
CA GLU A 201 -8.47 2.08 7.72
C GLU A 201 -8.43 0.71 7.02
N ALA A 202 -8.62 0.69 5.69
CA ALA A 202 -8.59 -0.53 4.89
C ALA A 202 -7.17 -0.95 4.53
N THR A 203 -6.31 0.00 4.18
CA THR A 203 -4.92 -0.27 3.78
C THR A 203 -3.97 0.53 4.64
N GLU A 204 -3.32 -0.17 5.57
CA GLU A 204 -2.24 0.40 6.38
C GLU A 204 -0.94 0.45 5.57
N MET A 205 -0.17 1.53 5.74
CA MET A 205 1.08 1.74 5.00
C MET A 205 2.21 2.16 5.93
N GLY A 206 3.44 1.72 5.65
CA GLY A 206 4.60 2.10 6.45
C GLY A 206 5.92 1.58 5.91
N ARG A 207 6.99 1.81 6.68
CA ARG A 207 8.31 1.22 6.41
C ARG A 207 8.36 -0.26 6.80
N PHE A 208 7.65 -0.61 7.85
CA PHE A 208 7.56 -1.96 8.40
C PHE A 208 6.11 -2.44 8.32
N VAL A 209 5.93 -3.74 8.11
CA VAL A 209 4.65 -4.44 8.26
C VAL A 209 4.89 -5.68 9.11
N SER A 210 4.04 -5.88 10.12
CA SER A 210 3.93 -7.14 10.84
C SER A 210 2.60 -7.80 10.50
N ILE A 211 2.63 -9.11 10.32
CA ILE A 211 1.45 -9.97 10.15
C ILE A 211 1.52 -11.05 11.22
N VAL A 212 0.40 -11.35 11.87
CA VAL A 212 0.29 -12.40 12.89
C VAL A 212 -0.97 -13.21 12.65
N GLY A 213 -0.83 -14.54 12.67
CA GLY A 213 -1.95 -15.47 12.67
C GLY A 213 -2.26 -15.92 14.10
N ILE A 214 -3.45 -15.58 14.59
CA ILE A 214 -3.86 -15.85 15.96
C ILE A 214 -4.99 -16.86 15.97
N HIS A 215 -4.80 -17.94 16.73
CA HIS A 215 -5.88 -18.82 17.15
C HIS A 215 -6.29 -18.42 18.57
N ARG A 216 -7.58 -18.15 18.79
CA ARG A 216 -8.06 -17.71 20.11
C ARG A 216 -9.25 -18.54 20.57
N LYS A 217 -9.18 -19.04 21.81
CA LYS A 217 -10.31 -19.70 22.46
C LYS A 217 -11.35 -18.66 22.82
N LEU A 218 -12.57 -18.82 22.31
CA LEU A 218 -13.69 -17.94 22.64
C LEU A 218 -14.02 -18.04 24.14
N ASN A 219 -14.48 -16.94 24.72
CA ASN A 219 -15.00 -16.82 26.10
C ASN A 219 -13.97 -16.99 27.25
N VAL A 220 -12.66 -16.94 26.99
CA VAL A 220 -11.64 -16.98 28.05
C VAL A 220 -11.47 -15.61 28.72
N THR A 221 -11.53 -14.52 27.95
CA THR A 221 -11.40 -13.14 28.48
C THR A 221 -12.30 -12.18 27.70
N GLN A 222 -12.56 -11.00 28.28
CA GLN A 222 -13.25 -9.89 27.60
C GLN A 222 -12.29 -8.98 26.81
N PHE A 223 -10.98 -9.24 26.88
CA PHE A 223 -9.99 -8.39 26.23
C PHE A 223 -10.13 -8.44 24.70
N PRO A 224 -10.20 -7.30 23.98
CA PRO A 224 -10.42 -7.29 22.54
C PRO A 224 -9.31 -7.97 21.75
N THR A 225 -9.65 -8.87 20.81
CA THR A 225 -8.66 -9.57 19.96
C THR A 225 -7.85 -8.59 19.13
N ASP A 226 -8.47 -7.53 18.63
CA ASP A 226 -7.77 -6.51 17.84
C ASP A 226 -6.72 -5.75 18.67
N LYS A 227 -7.01 -5.44 19.94
CA LYS A 227 -6.04 -4.81 20.86
C LYS A 227 -4.86 -5.76 21.11
N LEU A 228 -5.13 -7.04 21.39
CA LEU A 228 -4.11 -8.09 21.57
C LEU A 228 -3.21 -8.20 20.34
N ALA A 229 -3.82 -8.33 19.17
CA ALA A 229 -3.11 -8.50 17.90
C ALA A 229 -2.29 -7.26 17.53
N SER A 230 -2.83 -6.07 17.78
CA SER A 230 -2.11 -4.82 17.54
C SER A 230 -0.86 -4.69 18.41
N GLN A 231 -0.96 -5.06 19.69
CA GLN A 231 0.17 -5.05 20.61
C GLN A 231 1.22 -6.10 20.25
N LEU A 232 0.78 -7.28 19.81
CA LEU A 232 1.69 -8.30 19.29
C LEU A 232 2.39 -7.85 18.00
N CYS A 233 1.66 -7.22 17.06
CA CYS A 233 2.28 -6.69 15.85
C CYS A 233 3.31 -5.60 16.17
N GLN A 234 3.03 -4.73 17.13
CA GLN A 234 3.99 -3.73 17.61
C GLN A 234 5.24 -4.40 18.18
N HIS A 235 5.05 -5.46 18.97
CA HIS A 235 6.16 -6.25 19.49
C HIS A 235 7.00 -6.87 18.36
N VAL A 236 6.38 -7.53 17.38
CA VAL A 236 7.09 -8.13 16.23
C VAL A 236 7.87 -7.06 15.44
N ILE A 237 7.29 -5.87 15.23
CA ILE A 237 7.98 -4.78 14.52
C ILE A 237 9.25 -4.34 15.27
N GLY A 238 9.15 -4.10 16.59
CA GLY A 238 10.25 -3.51 17.34
C GLY A 238 11.24 -4.49 17.97
N MET A 239 10.83 -5.70 18.36
CA MET A 239 11.71 -6.73 18.94
C MET A 239 12.30 -7.69 17.91
N GLN A 240 11.88 -7.61 16.64
CA GLN A 240 12.46 -8.33 15.51
C GLN A 240 12.71 -9.85 15.76
N PRO A 241 11.71 -10.61 16.24
CA PRO A 241 11.86 -12.06 16.38
C PRO A 241 12.17 -12.71 15.04
N GLU A 242 13.06 -13.70 15.05
CA GLU A 242 13.46 -14.46 13.86
C GLU A 242 12.67 -15.76 13.71
N SER A 243 12.15 -16.30 14.81
CA SER A 243 11.36 -17.53 14.81
C SER A 243 10.27 -17.50 15.90
N LEU A 244 9.27 -18.39 15.79
CA LEU A 244 8.23 -18.50 16.81
C LEU A 244 8.80 -19.04 18.13
N GLY A 245 9.66 -20.04 18.03
CA GLY A 245 10.25 -20.74 19.16
C GLY A 245 9.26 -21.61 19.93
N THR A 246 9.70 -22.08 21.10
CA THR A 246 8.86 -22.85 22.02
C THR A 246 8.62 -22.08 23.31
N PRO A 247 7.49 -22.32 24.00
CA PRO A 247 7.24 -21.76 25.31
C PRO A 247 8.41 -21.99 26.26
N THR A 248 8.74 -20.99 27.07
CA THR A 248 9.72 -21.14 28.15
C THR A 248 9.22 -22.21 29.11
N GLN A 249 10.01 -23.25 29.37
CA GLN A 249 9.68 -24.19 30.44
C GLN A 249 9.60 -23.37 31.73
N ARG A 250 8.42 -23.30 32.36
CA ARG A 250 8.32 -22.74 33.71
C ARG A 250 9.21 -23.59 34.60
N GLN A 251 10.39 -23.07 34.95
CA GLN A 251 11.10 -23.60 36.09
C GLN A 251 10.13 -23.48 37.27
N GLN A 252 9.72 -24.61 37.82
CA GLN A 252 9.00 -24.67 39.09
C GLN A 252 9.96 -24.22 40.20
N SER A 253 10.30 -22.93 40.25
CA SER A 253 10.98 -22.34 41.38
C SER A 253 9.92 -21.97 42.41
N THR A 254 10.02 -22.60 43.57
CA THR A 254 9.24 -22.43 44.78
C THR A 254 8.71 -21.00 45.00
N GLU A 255 7.48 -20.97 45.50
CA GLU A 255 6.70 -19.79 45.90
C GLU A 255 7.54 -18.80 46.71
N GLU A 256 7.79 -17.62 46.15
CA GLU A 256 8.19 -16.45 46.93
C GLU A 256 7.53 -15.23 46.29
N THR A 257 6.47 -14.77 46.93
CA THR A 257 5.69 -13.60 46.54
C THR A 257 6.51 -12.34 46.82
N GLN A 258 7.23 -11.82 45.82
CA GLN A 258 7.76 -10.46 45.91
C GLN A 258 6.65 -9.47 45.58
N LYS A 259 6.37 -8.59 46.55
CA LYS A 259 5.38 -7.51 46.43
C LYS A 259 5.76 -6.58 45.26
N VAL A 260 4.82 -6.39 44.35
CA VAL A 260 4.87 -5.36 43.32
C VAL A 260 4.93 -4.00 44.01
N ALA A 261 5.99 -3.23 43.75
CA ALA A 261 6.11 -1.85 44.18
C ALA A 261 5.20 -0.96 43.33
N ASP A 262 4.56 0.02 43.99
CA ASP A 262 3.66 1.02 43.41
C ASP A 262 4.22 1.63 42.11
N GLY A 263 3.68 1.20 40.99
CA GLY A 263 3.77 1.84 39.68
C GLY A 263 2.36 1.97 39.13
N GLU A 264 2.10 3.06 38.40
CA GLU A 264 0.79 3.44 37.87
C GLU A 264 -0.04 2.26 37.36
N LYS A 265 -1.36 2.30 37.60
CA LYS A 265 -2.33 1.31 37.09
C LYS A 265 -2.26 1.25 35.57
N ASP A 266 -1.41 0.38 35.05
CA ASP A 266 -1.39 -0.01 33.65
C ASP A 266 -2.45 -1.10 33.46
N GLU A 267 -3.42 -0.88 32.57
CA GLU A 267 -4.46 -1.85 32.20
C GLU A 267 -3.85 -3.21 31.78
N LEU A 268 -2.60 -3.22 31.31
CA LEU A 268 -1.88 -4.43 30.92
C LEU A 268 -1.39 -5.27 32.10
N ASN A 269 -1.22 -4.66 33.27
CA ASN A 269 -0.78 -5.34 34.50
C ASN A 269 -1.95 -5.96 35.26
N GLU A 270 -3.18 -5.51 35.02
CA GLU A 270 -4.37 -6.03 35.71
C GLU A 270 -4.58 -7.54 35.47
N PHE A 271 -4.14 -8.05 34.32
CA PHE A 271 -4.29 -9.45 33.92
C PHE A 271 -3.05 -10.31 34.21
N TYR A 272 -1.96 -9.75 34.75
CA TYR A 272 -0.70 -10.47 34.96
C TYR A 272 -0.35 -10.64 36.44
N THR A 273 -0.22 -11.89 36.89
CA THR A 273 0.12 -12.25 38.29
C THR A 273 1.42 -13.04 38.40
N GLY A 274 2.20 -13.15 37.32
CA GLY A 274 3.44 -13.92 37.25
C GLY A 274 4.66 -13.20 37.82
N LYS A 275 5.74 -13.95 38.07
CA LYS A 275 7.06 -13.40 38.41
C LYS A 275 7.76 -12.85 37.17
N THR A 276 8.49 -11.75 37.33
CA THR A 276 9.36 -11.16 36.30
C THR A 276 10.26 -12.21 35.67
N THR A 277 10.15 -12.38 34.35
CA THR A 277 11.04 -13.26 33.57
C THR A 277 12.44 -12.67 33.48
N GLN A 278 13.50 -13.51 33.53
CA GLN A 278 14.86 -13.04 33.30
C GLN A 278 15.00 -12.57 31.84
N MET A 279 15.40 -11.32 31.65
CA MET A 279 15.44 -10.66 30.36
C MET A 279 16.73 -11.07 29.61
N ASN A 280 16.57 -11.78 28.48
CA ASN A 280 17.64 -11.98 27.52
C ASN A 280 17.38 -11.05 26.33
N GLU A 281 18.17 -9.98 26.22
CA GLU A 281 18.02 -8.97 25.15
C GLU A 281 18.35 -9.55 23.76
N ASP A 282 19.13 -10.63 23.70
CA ASP A 282 19.52 -11.32 22.47
C ASP A 282 18.56 -12.47 22.10
N GLU A 283 17.41 -12.60 22.76
CA GLU A 283 16.44 -13.66 22.46
C GLU A 283 15.75 -13.43 21.11
N THR A 284 15.88 -14.37 20.19
CA THR A 284 15.32 -14.29 18.83
C THR A 284 14.00 -15.06 18.65
N GLN A 285 13.59 -15.84 19.65
CA GLN A 285 12.34 -16.61 19.63
C GLN A 285 11.18 -15.78 20.21
N LEU A 286 10.18 -15.47 19.38
CA LEU A 286 9.02 -14.64 19.75
C LEU A 286 8.41 -15.04 21.09
N LEU A 287 8.12 -16.33 21.29
CA LEU A 287 7.44 -16.78 22.51
C LEU A 287 8.27 -16.59 23.80
N ARG A 288 9.59 -16.49 23.69
CA ARG A 288 10.51 -16.34 24.82
C ARG A 288 10.91 -14.88 25.08
N GLN A 289 10.74 -14.01 24.09
CA GLN A 289 11.03 -12.59 24.23
C GLN A 289 10.20 -11.97 25.37
N SER A 290 10.82 -11.05 26.11
CA SER A 290 10.10 -10.18 27.05
C SER A 290 9.12 -9.31 26.28
N PHE A 291 7.87 -9.28 26.72
CA PHE A 291 6.84 -8.54 26.01
C PHE A 291 7.11 -7.03 26.07
N MET A 292 7.15 -6.38 24.92
CA MET A 292 7.66 -5.00 24.79
C MET A 292 6.91 -4.00 25.67
N LEU A 293 5.57 -4.13 25.75
CA LEU A 293 4.72 -3.23 26.51
C LEU A 293 4.67 -3.58 28.01
N ASN A 294 5.03 -4.81 28.37
CA ASN A 294 5.14 -5.24 29.76
C ASN A 294 6.26 -6.28 29.89
N PRO A 295 7.51 -5.82 30.11
CA PRO A 295 8.67 -6.71 30.11
C PRO A 295 8.72 -7.70 31.29
N SER A 296 7.81 -7.57 32.27
CA SER A 296 7.71 -8.53 33.38
C SER A 296 7.30 -9.92 32.90
N GLN A 297 6.63 -10.02 31.76
CA GLN A 297 6.14 -11.28 31.22
C GLN A 297 6.75 -11.59 29.85
N SER A 298 6.84 -12.87 29.52
CA SER A 298 7.15 -13.29 28.15
C SER A 298 5.95 -13.05 27.23
N VAL A 299 6.18 -12.99 25.92
CA VAL A 299 5.08 -13.00 24.93
C VAL A 299 4.20 -14.23 25.10
N TYR A 300 4.80 -15.39 25.41
CA TYR A 300 4.02 -16.60 25.68
C TYR A 300 3.05 -16.42 26.85
N ASP A 301 3.53 -15.91 28.00
CA ASP A 301 2.67 -15.69 29.17
C ASP A 301 1.56 -14.66 28.88
N TYR A 302 1.89 -13.62 28.12
CA TYR A 302 0.92 -12.63 27.65
C TYR A 302 -0.16 -13.26 26.77
N LEU A 303 0.20 -14.13 25.82
CA LEU A 303 -0.78 -14.82 24.97
C LEU A 303 -1.66 -15.78 25.78
N GLN A 304 -1.06 -16.55 26.70
CA GLN A 304 -1.79 -17.50 27.54
C GLN A 304 -2.81 -16.81 28.46
N SER A 305 -2.45 -15.67 29.08
CA SER A 305 -3.37 -14.90 29.92
C SER A 305 -4.59 -14.39 29.15
N HIS A 306 -4.47 -14.23 27.83
CA HIS A 306 -5.55 -13.79 26.94
C HIS A 306 -6.25 -14.92 26.17
N GLY A 307 -5.92 -16.19 26.46
CA GLY A 307 -6.50 -17.37 25.81
C GLY A 307 -6.16 -17.48 24.32
N ALA A 308 -5.03 -16.92 23.91
CA ALA A 308 -4.57 -16.85 22.53
C ALA A 308 -3.32 -17.69 22.29
N GLU A 309 -3.15 -18.10 21.05
CA GLU A 309 -2.00 -18.82 20.52
C GLU A 309 -1.59 -18.13 19.21
N VAL A 310 -0.32 -17.79 19.07
CA VAL A 310 0.23 -17.31 17.80
C VAL A 310 0.74 -18.51 17.03
N ILE A 311 0.19 -18.68 15.83
CA ILE A 311 0.51 -19.82 14.98
C ILE A 311 1.69 -19.52 14.07
N SER A 312 1.73 -18.30 13.54
CA SER A 312 2.82 -17.82 12.69
C SER A 312 2.81 -16.30 12.68
N PHE A 313 3.94 -15.72 12.32
CA PHE A 313 4.08 -14.29 12.09
C PHE A 313 5.01 -14.03 10.91
N ALA A 314 4.91 -12.83 10.35
CA ALA A 314 5.84 -12.31 9.37
C ALA A 314 6.18 -10.86 9.69
N ARG A 315 7.45 -10.50 9.55
CA ARG A 315 7.94 -9.11 9.63
C ARG A 315 8.57 -8.73 8.30
N LEU A 316 8.04 -7.69 7.69
CA LEU A 316 8.54 -7.15 6.43
C LEU A 316 9.08 -5.74 6.67
N GLU A 317 10.20 -5.45 6.02
CA GLU A 317 10.82 -4.12 6.01
C GLU A 317 11.06 -3.70 4.56
N LEU A 318 10.75 -2.45 4.26
CA LEU A 318 10.99 -1.83 2.96
C LEU A 318 12.45 -2.01 2.52
N GLY A 319 12.66 -2.48 1.30
CA GLY A 319 13.98 -2.67 0.70
C GLY A 319 14.73 -3.91 1.20
N VAL A 320 14.15 -4.70 2.11
CA VAL A 320 14.74 -5.95 2.59
C VAL A 320 14.02 -7.13 1.95
N ASN A 321 14.70 -7.85 1.06
CA ASN A 321 14.20 -9.09 0.49
C ASN A 321 14.55 -10.26 1.42
N ASN A 322 13.67 -10.50 2.39
CA ASN A 322 13.65 -11.76 3.14
C ASN A 322 13.07 -12.86 2.24
N ASN A 323 13.80 -13.24 1.19
CA ASN A 323 13.66 -14.58 0.62
C ASN A 323 14.31 -15.55 1.59
N ALA A 324 13.77 -15.66 2.80
CA ALA A 324 13.94 -16.85 3.59
C ALA A 324 13.04 -17.89 2.90
N GLU A 325 13.64 -18.69 2.01
CA GLU A 325 13.22 -20.07 1.91
C GLU A 325 13.04 -20.55 3.35
N THR A 326 11.80 -20.79 3.76
CA THR A 326 11.51 -21.55 4.96
C THR A 326 12.10 -22.93 4.69
N GLN A 327 13.39 -23.07 4.99
CA GLN A 327 14.09 -24.34 4.98
C GLN A 327 13.40 -25.17 6.05
N SER A 328 12.47 -26.00 5.59
CA SER A 328 12.06 -27.19 6.31
C SER A 328 13.31 -28.03 6.52
N SER A 329 13.81 -28.05 7.74
CA SER A 329 14.68 -29.08 8.26
C SER A 329 14.28 -29.33 9.71
#